data_AF-A0A7W4VRH1-F1
#
_entry.id   AF-A0A7W4VRH1-F1
#
_cell.length_a   1.000
_cell.length_b   1.000
_cell.length_c   1.000
_cell.angle_alpha   90.00
_cell.angle_beta   90.00
_cell.angle_gamma   90.00
#
_symmetry.space_group_name_H-M   'P 1'
#
loop_
_entity.id
_entity.type
_entity.pdbx_description
1 polymer ?
#
loop_
_entity_poly.entity_id
_entity_poly.type
_entity_poly.pdbx_seq_one_letter_code
_entity_poly.pdbx_strand_id
1 'polypeptide(L)'
;MRSGVLAGMAVLMAWAGTVVSVPVASADPAPGVSVAPMPVLAVPLAQAGQVHVWGADPYHQWGPSDNVVLPESLNGVAVSQVALGTSVGLAVTAAGKVVGWGNNVPARLEKIPPEIEAADVVQVAVGPTGASYAGAVTRDGRVLTWGLKRKFTTPLDVPAGLTGVVQLAIPDLNAVALKADGSVVAWGTVPSLNDVPAQLQAPGSVRAIATGQSQAWALTTQGTIVAWGQPDPLHPLPSQVLIPGNVKAIAPFGDSGGMAILADDTLVAWGRSTGAGQIPASVFAATPVSIASNDNFMAMMDTDGVLHHWTPGFPYQTNVELSVPAGLHGPAIAQFGVSNDSVGAVVVTKMLPAVAPSIAGGATVGGTLTGTPGTFSASPTSVTGQWLADGAAIPGATGATLSLTAGMVGKKITYQSTASKPGESTVSSTSTAVTVAPASDNNPLAPAKVRSKTKVSKVTAAKKGAKVTVTGKVTASKSPAGKAKVMIKKGKKTILAKTTKVTTKGAVKLTVKKFAQLVAKKTKAKGKKARTAYRGKYIVTITYTGNTQVNPSTAAKKFTIKK
;
A
#
# COMPACT_ATOMS: atom_id res chain seq x y z
N MET A 1 9.63 84.93 0.54
CA MET A 1 9.30 83.55 0.09
C MET A 1 8.47 82.91 1.17
N ARG A 2 7.19 82.63 0.89
CA ARG A 2 6.18 82.30 1.91
C ARG A 2 6.34 80.86 2.39
N SER A 3 6.39 80.74 3.72
CA SER A 3 6.22 79.55 4.55
C SER A 3 4.90 78.82 4.30
N GLY A 4 4.94 77.48 4.30
CA GLY A 4 3.76 76.61 4.33
C GLY A 4 4.05 75.34 5.15
N VAL A 5 3.54 75.33 6.37
CA VAL A 5 3.49 74.21 7.32
C VAL A 5 2.39 73.23 6.89
N LEU A 6 2.64 71.93 6.98
CA LEU A 6 1.60 70.90 6.96
C LEU A 6 1.86 69.88 8.08
N ALA A 7 1.22 70.15 9.23
CA ALA A 7 0.74 69.12 10.15
C ALA A 7 -0.45 68.41 9.47
N GLY A 8 -0.57 67.08 9.47
CA GLY A 8 -0.90 66.31 10.66
C GLY A 8 -2.41 66.05 10.68
N MET A 9 -2.87 65.03 9.96
CA MET A 9 -4.22 64.47 10.13
C MET A 9 -4.13 62.94 10.10
N ALA A 10 -4.16 62.35 11.28
CA ALA A 10 -4.29 60.91 11.49
C ALA A 10 -5.75 60.51 11.25
N VAL A 11 -5.98 59.57 10.35
CA VAL A 11 -7.24 58.82 10.26
C VAL A 11 -6.96 57.43 10.80
N LEU A 12 -7.44 57.18 12.03
CA LEU A 12 -7.61 55.84 12.57
C LEU A 12 -8.77 55.17 11.82
N MET A 13 -8.48 54.22 10.95
CA MET A 13 -9.46 53.19 10.56
C MET A 13 -9.03 51.87 11.18
N ALA A 14 -9.73 51.49 12.25
CA ALA A 14 -9.68 50.15 12.79
C ALA A 14 -10.41 49.22 11.81
N TRP A 15 -9.66 48.32 11.16
CA TRP A 15 -10.24 47.16 10.49
C TRP A 15 -9.98 45.94 11.35
N ALA A 16 -11.07 45.39 11.91
CA ALA A 16 -11.11 44.07 12.50
C ALA A 16 -10.87 43.05 11.38
N GLY A 17 -9.61 42.68 11.17
CA GLY A 17 -9.22 41.62 10.25
C GLY A 17 -9.49 40.27 10.89
N THR A 18 -10.55 39.62 10.43
CA THR A 18 -10.82 38.20 10.63
C THR A 18 -9.55 37.40 10.35
N VAL A 19 -9.16 36.51 11.28
CA VAL A 19 -8.15 35.49 11.02
C VAL A 19 -8.70 34.58 9.92
N VAL A 20 -8.38 34.90 8.67
CA VAL A 20 -8.53 33.97 7.57
C VAL A 20 -7.33 33.03 7.68
N SER A 21 -7.58 31.86 8.23
CA SER A 21 -6.70 30.71 8.05
C SER A 21 -6.50 30.53 6.55
N VAL A 22 -5.32 30.84 6.04
CA VAL A 22 -4.91 30.44 4.70
C VAL A 22 -4.86 28.91 4.71
N PRO A 23 -5.65 28.21 3.87
CA PRO A 23 -5.52 26.77 3.77
C PRO A 23 -4.11 26.45 3.25
N VAL A 24 -3.46 25.49 3.91
CA VAL A 24 -2.22 24.86 3.45
C VAL A 24 -2.48 24.31 2.04
N ALA A 25 -1.71 24.82 1.07
CA ALA A 25 -1.56 24.34 -0.31
C ALA A 25 -2.72 23.47 -0.86
N SER A 26 -3.79 24.13 -1.32
CA SER A 26 -4.76 23.51 -2.23
C SER A 26 -5.08 24.47 -3.39
N ALA A 27 -4.06 24.78 -4.19
CA ALA A 27 -4.27 25.23 -5.54
C ALA A 27 -3.49 24.26 -6.42
N ASP A 28 -4.15 23.18 -6.84
CA ASP A 28 -3.76 22.48 -8.05
C ASP A 28 -3.61 23.54 -9.15
N PRO A 29 -2.48 23.59 -9.89
CA PRO A 29 -2.48 24.31 -11.15
C PRO A 29 -3.58 23.72 -12.03
N ALA A 30 -4.20 24.55 -12.86
CA ALA A 30 -5.11 24.13 -13.92
C ALA A 30 -4.51 22.94 -14.71
N PRO A 31 -5.31 22.05 -15.32
CA PRO A 31 -4.80 20.82 -15.92
C PRO A 31 -3.74 21.12 -16.97
N GLY A 32 -2.49 20.75 -16.68
CA GLY A 32 -1.33 21.03 -17.52
C GLY A 32 -0.04 21.14 -16.72
N VAL A 33 0.76 20.07 -16.76
CA VAL A 33 2.21 20.02 -16.51
C VAL A 33 2.70 20.23 -15.07
N SER A 34 3.11 19.13 -14.44
CA SER A 34 3.93 19.14 -13.23
C SER A 34 5.34 19.62 -13.56
N VAL A 35 5.71 20.81 -13.06
CA VAL A 35 7.07 21.34 -13.17
C VAL A 35 7.90 20.76 -12.03
N ALA A 36 8.43 19.55 -12.21
CA ALA A 36 9.19 18.90 -11.14
C ALA A 36 10.62 18.56 -11.57
N PRO A 37 11.65 19.07 -10.84
CA PRO A 37 13.00 18.50 -10.89
C PRO A 37 13.02 16.99 -10.72
N MET A 38 14.04 16.33 -11.25
CA MET A 38 14.23 14.93 -10.90
C MET A 38 14.42 14.74 -9.38
N PRO A 39 13.75 13.72 -8.80
CA PRO A 39 12.77 12.87 -9.44
C PRO A 39 11.36 13.47 -9.28
N VAL A 40 10.81 13.69 -10.46
CA VAL A 40 9.53 14.29 -10.82
C VAL A 40 8.41 13.87 -9.86
N LEU A 41 7.71 14.82 -9.25
CA LEU A 41 6.57 14.51 -8.36
C LEU A 41 5.49 13.74 -9.13
N ALA A 42 4.83 12.78 -8.46
CA ALA A 42 3.72 12.06 -9.07
C ALA A 42 2.56 13.00 -9.41
N VAL A 43 1.92 12.73 -10.54
CA VAL A 43 0.74 13.48 -10.99
C VAL A 43 -0.52 12.96 -10.27
N PRO A 44 -1.52 13.83 -10.05
CA PRO A 44 -2.79 13.39 -9.45
C PRO A 44 -3.48 12.34 -10.33
N LEU A 45 -4.38 11.56 -9.74
CA LEU A 45 -5.15 10.52 -10.44
C LEU A 45 -5.83 11.04 -11.73
N ALA A 46 -6.30 12.30 -11.71
CA ALA A 46 -6.91 12.94 -12.87
C ALA A 46 -5.97 13.07 -14.09
N GLN A 47 -4.67 13.18 -13.86
CA GLN A 47 -3.63 13.32 -14.88
C GLN A 47 -2.84 12.03 -15.12
N ALA A 48 -3.07 10.99 -14.31
CA ALA A 48 -2.49 9.68 -14.53
C ALA A 48 -2.91 9.13 -15.90
N GLY A 49 -2.06 8.30 -16.50
CA GLY A 49 -2.27 7.92 -17.88
C GLY A 49 -1.39 6.80 -18.38
N GLN A 50 -1.29 6.70 -19.69
CA GLN A 50 -0.51 5.67 -20.36
C GLN A 50 0.96 6.07 -20.41
N VAL A 51 1.87 5.14 -20.12
CA VAL A 51 3.31 5.38 -20.26
C VAL A 51 3.74 5.08 -21.69
N HIS A 52 4.60 5.94 -22.22
CA HIS A 52 5.34 5.70 -23.45
C HIS A 52 6.82 5.94 -23.20
N VAL A 53 7.67 5.20 -23.90
CA VAL A 53 9.13 5.35 -23.88
C VAL A 53 9.62 5.53 -25.32
N TRP A 54 10.69 6.29 -25.49
CA TRP A 54 11.33 6.50 -26.79
C TRP A 54 12.84 6.65 -26.61
N GLY A 55 13.54 6.71 -27.74
CA GLY A 55 14.99 6.82 -27.79
C GLY A 55 15.63 5.51 -28.22
N ALA A 56 16.93 5.55 -28.40
CA ALA A 56 17.81 4.42 -28.68
C ALA A 56 19.19 4.83 -28.16
N ASP A 57 20.02 3.89 -27.71
CA ASP A 57 21.43 4.21 -27.41
C ASP A 57 22.17 4.50 -28.73
N PRO A 58 22.44 5.78 -29.08
CA PRO A 58 23.09 6.10 -30.34
C PRO A 58 24.57 5.71 -30.31
N TYR A 59 25.14 5.46 -29.12
CA TYR A 59 26.55 5.22 -28.95
C TYR A 59 26.92 3.75 -29.06
N HIS A 60 25.97 2.80 -28.92
CA HIS A 60 26.16 1.33 -29.04
C HIS A 60 27.35 0.74 -28.25
N GLN A 61 28.06 1.56 -27.48
CA GLN A 61 29.33 1.23 -26.84
C GLN A 61 29.11 0.34 -25.61
N TRP A 62 27.89 0.29 -25.09
CA TRP A 62 27.50 -0.47 -23.90
C TRP A 62 26.39 -1.51 -24.15
N GLY A 63 25.93 -1.67 -25.40
CA GLY A 63 24.89 -2.62 -25.82
C GLY A 63 23.48 -2.01 -25.91
N PRO A 64 22.48 -2.76 -26.40
CA PRO A 64 21.11 -2.26 -26.48
C PRO A 64 20.58 -1.92 -25.09
N SER A 65 19.98 -0.73 -24.94
CA SER A 65 19.38 -0.31 -23.67
C SER A 65 18.01 -0.95 -23.49
N ASP A 66 17.91 -1.96 -22.63
CA ASP A 66 16.66 -2.68 -22.33
C ASP A 66 15.57 -1.77 -21.70
N ASN A 67 15.93 -0.57 -21.25
CA ASN A 67 15.00 0.39 -20.64
C ASN A 67 14.08 1.11 -21.67
N VAL A 68 14.25 0.87 -22.97
CA VAL A 68 13.30 1.32 -24.02
C VAL A 68 12.12 0.35 -24.22
N VAL A 69 12.10 -0.78 -23.53
CA VAL A 69 11.03 -1.78 -23.65
C VAL A 69 10.14 -1.76 -22.41
N LEU A 70 8.91 -1.29 -22.57
CA LEU A 70 7.93 -1.27 -21.47
C LEU A 70 7.41 -2.69 -21.18
N PRO A 71 7.21 -3.03 -19.89
CA PRO A 71 6.63 -4.30 -19.49
C PRO A 71 5.12 -4.32 -19.79
N GLU A 72 4.62 -5.49 -20.21
CA GLU A 72 3.17 -5.69 -20.50
C GLU A 72 2.27 -5.38 -19.30
N SER A 73 2.79 -5.47 -18.07
CA SER A 73 2.07 -5.12 -16.83
C SER A 73 1.66 -3.65 -16.74
N LEU A 74 2.21 -2.76 -17.58
CA LEU A 74 1.79 -1.35 -17.67
C LEU A 74 0.75 -1.12 -18.77
N ASN A 75 0.42 -2.13 -19.59
CA ASN A 75 -0.58 -1.98 -20.64
C ASN A 75 -1.97 -1.76 -20.05
N GLY A 76 -2.58 -0.62 -20.37
CA GLY A 76 -3.92 -0.26 -19.90
C GLY A 76 -4.00 0.07 -18.41
N VAL A 77 -2.86 0.32 -17.75
CA VAL A 77 -2.80 0.72 -16.33
C VAL A 77 -2.55 2.21 -16.25
N ALA A 78 -3.34 2.92 -15.43
CA ALA A 78 -3.05 4.32 -15.13
C ALA A 78 -1.74 4.45 -14.34
N VAL A 79 -0.77 5.16 -14.90
CA VAL A 79 0.52 5.49 -14.26
C VAL A 79 0.52 6.94 -13.83
N SER A 80 0.95 7.19 -12.60
CA SER A 80 1.05 8.52 -11.99
C SER A 80 2.48 9.03 -11.88
N GLN A 81 3.48 8.19 -12.10
CA GLN A 81 4.87 8.64 -12.14
C GLN A 81 5.76 7.73 -12.98
N VAL A 82 6.76 8.29 -13.67
CA VAL A 82 7.91 7.61 -14.24
C VAL A 82 9.20 8.25 -13.75
N ALA A 83 10.22 7.43 -13.49
CA ALA A 83 11.57 7.86 -13.17
C ALA A 83 12.58 6.98 -13.92
N LEU A 84 13.56 7.61 -14.55
CA LEU A 84 14.58 6.92 -15.35
C LEU A 84 15.96 7.12 -14.75
N GLY A 85 16.74 6.03 -14.70
CA GLY A 85 18.18 6.07 -14.44
C GLY A 85 18.94 5.41 -15.59
N THR A 86 20.24 5.20 -15.43
CA THR A 86 21.04 4.44 -16.41
C THR A 86 20.50 3.03 -16.56
N SER A 87 20.01 2.67 -17.74
CA SER A 87 19.51 1.34 -18.11
C SER A 87 18.39 0.78 -17.22
N VAL A 88 17.68 1.62 -16.45
CA VAL A 88 16.52 1.24 -15.63
C VAL A 88 15.43 2.30 -15.73
N GLY A 89 14.18 1.84 -15.78
CA GLY A 89 13.01 2.68 -15.57
C GLY A 89 12.17 2.15 -14.42
N LEU A 90 11.58 3.07 -13.66
CA LEU A 90 10.63 2.80 -12.59
C LEU A 90 9.35 3.60 -12.84
N ALA A 91 8.20 3.01 -12.50
CA ALA A 91 6.91 3.65 -12.59
C ALA A 91 6.09 3.41 -11.32
N VAL A 92 5.26 4.40 -10.95
CA VAL A 92 4.23 4.26 -9.92
C VAL A 92 2.87 4.26 -10.61
N THR A 93 2.12 3.19 -10.45
CA THR A 93 0.73 3.13 -10.90
C THR A 93 -0.14 4.02 -10.02
N ALA A 94 -1.27 4.51 -10.54
CA ALA A 94 -2.23 5.30 -9.78
C ALA A 94 -2.87 4.51 -8.60
N ALA A 95 -2.70 3.18 -8.58
CA ALA A 95 -3.05 2.30 -7.46
C ALA A 95 -1.93 2.17 -6.40
N GLY A 96 -0.83 2.91 -6.56
CA GLY A 96 0.29 2.93 -5.63
C GLY A 96 1.25 1.75 -5.75
N LYS A 97 1.32 1.09 -6.92
CA LYS A 97 2.23 -0.04 -7.17
C LYS A 97 3.43 0.38 -7.99
N VAL A 98 4.59 -0.18 -7.65
CA VAL A 98 5.85 0.09 -8.34
C VAL A 98 6.09 -1.00 -9.39
N VAL A 99 6.43 -0.57 -10.61
CA VAL A 99 6.86 -1.45 -11.70
C VAL A 99 8.22 -0.99 -12.17
N GLY A 100 9.18 -1.93 -12.23
CA GLY A 100 10.52 -1.69 -12.77
C GLY A 100 10.75 -2.41 -14.08
N TRP A 101 11.57 -1.83 -14.95
CA TRP A 101 12.01 -2.43 -16.21
C TRP A 101 13.41 -1.96 -16.60
N GLY A 102 13.96 -2.55 -17.67
CA GLY A 102 15.35 -2.40 -18.04
C GLY A 102 16.26 -3.43 -17.36
N ASN A 103 17.55 -3.17 -17.42
CA ASN A 103 18.59 -4.10 -17.01
C ASN A 103 19.81 -3.34 -16.51
N ASN A 104 19.75 -2.85 -15.28
CA ASN A 104 20.87 -2.19 -14.63
C ASN A 104 21.67 -3.21 -13.82
N VAL A 105 22.66 -3.87 -14.43
CA VAL A 105 23.58 -4.78 -13.72
C VAL A 105 24.74 -3.97 -13.14
N PRO A 106 25.17 -4.20 -11.88
CA PRO A 106 24.72 -5.25 -10.96
C PRO A 106 23.58 -4.86 -10.00
N ALA A 107 23.06 -3.62 -10.03
CA ALA A 107 22.12 -3.15 -9.01
C ALA A 107 20.75 -3.81 -9.04
N ARG A 108 20.30 -4.19 -10.25
CA ARG A 108 19.03 -4.85 -10.54
C ARG A 108 17.82 -4.12 -9.93
N LEU A 109 17.80 -2.80 -10.08
CA LEU A 109 16.78 -1.93 -9.49
C LEU A 109 15.38 -2.21 -10.06
N GLU A 110 15.27 -2.86 -11.22
CA GLU A 110 14.01 -3.33 -11.78
C GLU A 110 13.33 -4.42 -10.94
N LYS A 111 14.10 -5.09 -10.07
CA LYS A 111 13.59 -6.11 -9.14
C LYS A 111 13.06 -5.44 -7.88
N ILE A 112 11.77 -5.15 -7.89
CA ILE A 112 11.08 -4.49 -6.77
C ILE A 112 11.03 -5.43 -5.56
N PRO A 113 11.56 -5.01 -4.38
CA PRO A 113 11.49 -5.84 -3.18
C PRO A 113 10.05 -6.03 -2.65
N PRO A 114 9.74 -7.17 -2.00
CA PRO A 114 8.39 -7.46 -1.49
C PRO A 114 7.81 -6.40 -0.54
N GLU A 115 8.66 -5.72 0.23
CA GLU A 115 8.25 -4.64 1.13
C GLU A 115 7.74 -3.40 0.38
N ILE A 116 8.26 -3.15 -0.83
CA ILE A 116 7.83 -2.07 -1.72
C ILE A 116 6.60 -2.51 -2.51
N GLU A 117 6.56 -3.76 -2.97
CA GLU A 117 5.38 -4.34 -3.63
C GLU A 117 4.13 -4.31 -2.73
N ALA A 118 4.32 -4.52 -1.43
CA ALA A 118 3.26 -4.48 -0.43
C ALA A 118 2.83 -3.05 -0.03
N ALA A 119 3.67 -2.04 -0.28
CA ALA A 119 3.39 -0.67 0.09
C ALA A 119 2.37 0.02 -0.85
N ASP A 120 1.82 1.14 -0.37
CA ASP A 120 1.10 2.14 -1.17
C ASP A 120 2.07 3.28 -1.46
N VAL A 121 2.68 3.25 -2.65
CA VAL A 121 3.75 4.17 -3.07
C VAL A 121 3.18 5.37 -3.80
N VAL A 122 3.73 6.56 -3.53
CA VAL A 122 3.36 7.82 -4.20
C VAL A 122 4.50 8.42 -5.00
N GLN A 123 5.73 8.03 -4.73
CA GLN A 123 6.88 8.48 -5.49
C GLN A 123 7.93 7.37 -5.56
N VAL A 124 8.61 7.24 -6.69
CA VAL A 124 9.89 6.55 -6.84
C VAL A 124 10.98 7.54 -7.27
N ALA A 125 12.21 7.22 -6.91
CA ALA A 125 13.40 7.98 -7.18
C ALA A 125 14.52 7.01 -7.58
N VAL A 126 15.33 7.38 -8.57
CA VAL A 126 16.46 6.59 -9.04
C VAL A 126 17.60 7.54 -9.42
N GLY A 127 18.83 7.08 -9.23
CA GLY A 127 20.01 7.91 -9.53
C GLY A 127 20.23 8.17 -11.02
N PRO A 128 20.78 9.34 -11.37
CA PRO A 128 20.94 9.76 -12.77
C PRO A 128 22.01 8.94 -13.51
N THR A 129 23.12 8.59 -12.84
CA THR A 129 24.26 7.88 -13.44
C THR A 129 24.67 6.66 -12.63
N GLY A 130 24.87 5.53 -13.31
CA GLY A 130 25.35 4.30 -12.67
C GLY A 130 24.44 3.80 -11.55
N ALA A 131 23.14 4.12 -11.64
CA ALA A 131 22.13 4.00 -10.58
C ALA A 131 22.34 2.77 -9.68
N SER A 132 22.94 2.99 -8.52
CA SER A 132 23.24 1.91 -7.56
C SER A 132 22.08 1.66 -6.59
N TYR A 133 21.26 2.68 -6.38
CA TYR A 133 20.12 2.68 -5.48
C TYR A 133 18.90 3.32 -6.12
N ALA A 134 17.74 2.91 -5.63
CA ALA A 134 16.46 3.55 -5.84
C ALA A 134 15.76 3.73 -4.49
N GLY A 135 14.77 4.61 -4.49
CA GLY A 135 13.97 4.90 -3.31
C GLY A 135 12.51 5.09 -3.67
N ALA A 136 11.65 4.92 -2.68
CA ALA A 136 10.22 5.12 -2.78
C ALA A 136 9.70 5.89 -1.57
N VAL A 137 8.74 6.78 -1.81
CA VAL A 137 7.95 7.45 -0.77
C VAL A 137 6.57 6.81 -0.75
N THR A 138 6.13 6.37 0.42
CA THR A 138 4.80 5.80 0.61
C THR A 138 3.77 6.88 0.91
N ARG A 139 2.48 6.59 0.74
CA ARG A 139 1.38 7.56 0.99
C ARG A 139 1.30 8.02 2.44
N ASP A 140 1.78 7.22 3.39
CA ASP A 140 1.95 7.57 4.80
C ASP A 140 3.29 8.29 5.10
N GLY A 141 4.05 8.67 4.07
CA GLY A 141 5.25 9.51 4.18
C GLY A 141 6.49 8.80 4.72
N ARG A 142 6.56 7.46 4.61
CA ARG A 142 7.78 6.69 4.89
C ARG A 142 8.66 6.61 3.64
N VAL A 143 9.95 6.40 3.86
CA VAL A 143 10.93 6.15 2.80
C VAL A 143 11.33 4.68 2.83
N LEU A 144 11.41 4.08 1.64
CA LEU A 144 11.96 2.75 1.40
C LEU A 144 13.09 2.89 0.37
N THR A 145 14.21 2.21 0.57
CA THR A 145 15.36 2.24 -0.36
C THR A 145 15.78 0.82 -0.72
N TRP A 146 16.25 0.63 -1.96
CA TRP A 146 16.75 -0.66 -2.42
C TRP A 146 17.87 -0.48 -3.44
N GLY A 147 18.63 -1.55 -3.69
CA GLY A 147 19.76 -1.55 -4.61
C GLY A 147 20.94 -2.34 -4.07
N LEU A 148 22.15 -1.91 -4.43
CA LEU A 148 23.36 -2.69 -4.20
C LEU A 148 23.67 -2.94 -2.72
N LYS A 149 23.96 -4.20 -2.40
CA LYS A 149 24.55 -4.62 -1.13
C LYS A 149 26.00 -5.05 -1.38
N ARG A 150 26.94 -4.10 -1.48
CA ARG A 150 28.36 -4.44 -1.67
C ARG A 150 29.01 -4.73 -0.32
N LYS A 151 30.01 -5.62 -0.29
CA LYS A 151 30.78 -5.94 0.94
C LYS A 151 31.45 -4.73 1.59
N PHE A 152 31.70 -3.67 0.82
CA PHE A 152 32.44 -2.48 1.24
C PHE A 152 31.68 -1.16 1.06
N THR A 153 30.38 -1.21 0.71
CA THR A 153 29.54 -0.02 0.71
C THR A 153 28.45 -0.17 1.76
N THR A 154 28.23 0.88 2.54
CA THR A 154 27.10 0.94 3.46
C THR A 154 25.82 0.90 2.62
N PRO A 155 24.85 0.02 2.93
CA PRO A 155 23.51 0.13 2.38
C PRO A 155 22.96 1.54 2.59
N LEU A 156 22.12 2.03 1.67
CA LEU A 156 21.48 3.34 1.80
C LEU A 156 20.34 3.28 2.83
N ASP A 157 20.70 3.03 4.09
CA ASP A 157 19.76 2.81 5.18
C ASP A 157 19.03 4.10 5.55
N VAL A 158 17.70 4.02 5.62
CA VAL A 158 16.84 5.16 5.96
C VAL A 158 17.04 5.53 7.44
N PRO A 159 17.26 6.82 7.78
CA PRO A 159 17.39 7.26 9.17
C PRO A 159 16.21 6.83 10.03
N ALA A 160 16.50 6.30 11.23
CA ALA A 160 15.46 5.84 12.15
C ALA A 160 14.50 6.97 12.52
N GLY A 161 13.19 6.72 12.38
CA GLY A 161 12.14 7.68 12.70
C GLY A 161 11.89 8.74 11.61
N LEU A 162 12.52 8.66 10.44
CA LEU A 162 12.19 9.55 9.32
C LEU A 162 10.77 9.27 8.81
N THR A 163 9.90 10.27 8.96
CA THR A 163 8.49 10.23 8.52
C THR A 163 8.06 11.58 7.96
N GLY A 164 6.92 11.60 7.27
CA GLY A 164 6.37 12.82 6.69
C GLY A 164 7.17 13.32 5.48
N VAL A 165 7.84 12.41 4.76
CA VAL A 165 8.54 12.73 3.51
C VAL A 165 7.51 12.89 2.39
N VAL A 166 7.68 13.94 1.58
CA VAL A 166 6.81 14.27 0.42
C VAL A 166 7.56 14.25 -0.90
N GLN A 167 8.89 14.41 -0.87
CA GLN A 167 9.75 14.23 -2.02
C GLN A 167 11.05 13.55 -1.60
N LEU A 168 11.51 12.60 -2.39
CA LEU A 168 12.80 11.93 -2.27
C LEU A 168 13.60 12.15 -3.56
N ALA A 169 14.90 12.29 -3.46
CA ALA A 169 15.86 12.27 -4.56
C ALA A 169 17.03 11.35 -4.20
N ILE A 170 17.56 10.61 -5.16
CA ILE A 170 18.61 9.59 -4.95
C ILE A 170 19.83 9.93 -5.80
N PRO A 171 20.77 10.77 -5.32
CA PRO A 171 22.06 10.97 -5.99
C PRO A 171 23.00 9.81 -5.65
N ASP A 172 23.30 8.96 -6.64
CA ASP A 172 24.20 7.80 -6.56
C ASP A 172 24.10 7.00 -5.23
N LEU A 173 24.96 7.30 -4.25
CA LEU A 173 25.07 6.60 -2.95
C LEU A 173 24.46 7.37 -1.76
N ASN A 174 23.64 8.38 -2.04
CA ASN A 174 22.97 9.22 -1.05
C ASN A 174 21.48 9.34 -1.37
N ALA A 175 20.76 9.90 -0.40
CA ALA A 175 19.37 10.28 -0.51
C ALA A 175 19.17 11.66 0.09
N VAL A 176 18.29 12.43 -0.54
CA VAL A 176 17.83 13.74 -0.06
C VAL A 176 16.31 13.67 0.01
N ALA A 177 15.75 13.98 1.17
CA ALA A 177 14.31 13.98 1.41
C ALA A 177 13.81 15.38 1.80
N LEU A 178 12.75 15.81 1.14
CA LEU A 178 11.93 16.95 1.54
C LEU A 178 10.76 16.44 2.39
N LYS A 179 10.59 17.01 3.57
CA LYS A 179 9.48 16.72 4.47
C LYS A 179 8.30 17.65 4.21
N ALA A 180 7.11 17.21 4.62
CA ALA A 180 5.85 17.95 4.49
C ALA A 180 5.87 19.30 5.21
N ASP A 181 6.72 19.45 6.24
CA ASP A 181 6.94 20.70 6.95
C ASP A 181 7.88 21.66 6.18
N GLY A 182 8.42 21.29 5.03
CA GLY A 182 9.32 22.10 4.21
C GLY A 182 10.80 22.04 4.61
N SER A 183 11.18 21.14 5.53
CA SER A 183 12.58 20.88 5.91
C SER A 183 13.22 19.76 5.07
N VAL A 184 14.54 19.83 4.89
CA VAL A 184 15.33 18.86 4.12
C VAL A 184 16.23 18.02 5.03
N VAL A 185 16.30 16.72 4.74
CA VAL A 185 17.21 15.75 5.39
C VAL A 185 17.98 15.02 4.30
N ALA A 186 19.30 14.84 4.46
CA ALA A 186 20.11 14.03 3.57
C ALA A 186 20.91 12.98 4.34
N TRP A 187 21.13 11.83 3.73
CA TRP A 187 21.93 10.73 4.29
C TRP A 187 22.59 9.93 3.17
N GLY A 188 23.60 9.14 3.52
CA GLY A 188 24.34 8.30 2.58
C GLY A 188 25.84 8.39 2.76
N THR A 189 26.59 7.89 1.79
CA THR A 189 28.04 7.68 1.95
C THR A 189 28.89 8.89 1.57
N VAL A 190 28.39 9.79 0.72
CA VAL A 190 29.09 11.02 0.32
C VAL A 190 28.85 12.09 1.39
N PRO A 191 29.87 12.47 2.20
CA PRO A 191 29.65 13.36 3.34
C PRO A 191 29.16 14.75 2.94
N SER A 192 29.69 15.32 1.84
CA SER A 192 29.33 16.67 1.40
C SER A 192 27.86 16.83 1.01
N LEU A 193 27.19 15.75 0.58
CA LEU A 193 25.74 15.76 0.33
C LEU A 193 24.91 15.68 1.61
N ASN A 194 25.49 15.16 2.70
CA ASN A 194 24.84 15.09 4.02
C ASN A 194 24.91 16.44 4.77
N ASP A 195 25.83 17.32 4.38
CA ASP A 195 26.01 18.66 4.95
C ASP A 195 24.91 19.64 4.46
N VAL A 196 23.64 19.33 4.76
CA VAL A 196 22.49 20.16 4.36
C VAL A 196 22.62 21.55 5.02
N PRO A 197 22.62 22.66 4.25
CA PRO A 197 22.66 24.00 4.81
C PRO A 197 21.57 24.24 5.86
N ALA A 198 21.92 24.89 6.98
CA ALA A 198 21.01 25.07 8.13
C ALA A 198 19.66 25.72 7.76
N GLN A 199 19.67 26.65 6.79
CA GLN A 199 18.45 27.28 6.28
C GLN A 199 17.47 26.31 5.62
N LEU A 200 17.94 25.19 5.07
CA LEU A 200 17.08 24.18 4.43
C LEU A 200 16.53 23.17 5.43
N GLN A 201 17.10 23.10 6.64
CA GLN A 201 16.62 22.23 7.72
C GLN A 201 15.46 22.86 8.50
N ALA A 202 15.21 24.16 8.33
CA ALA A 202 14.11 24.86 8.99
C ALA A 202 12.77 24.59 8.29
N PRO A 203 11.66 24.39 9.03
CA PRO A 203 10.34 24.26 8.44
C PRO A 203 9.94 25.45 7.56
N GLY A 204 9.24 25.20 6.46
CA GLY A 204 8.71 26.20 5.52
C GLY A 204 9.75 26.76 4.55
N SER A 205 10.96 26.20 4.51
CA SER A 205 12.07 26.79 3.75
C SER A 205 12.16 26.30 2.31
N VAL A 206 11.73 25.07 2.05
CA VAL A 206 11.90 24.40 0.75
C VAL A 206 10.56 23.92 0.19
N ARG A 207 10.35 24.12 -1.11
CA ARG A 207 9.17 23.59 -1.83
C ARG A 207 9.49 22.46 -2.81
N ALA A 208 10.74 22.35 -3.27
CA ALA A 208 11.17 21.23 -4.10
C ALA A 208 12.66 20.97 -3.92
N ILE A 209 13.07 19.71 -4.07
CA ILE A 209 14.47 19.28 -4.11
C ILE A 209 14.78 18.62 -5.46
N ALA A 210 16.06 18.63 -5.82
CA ALA A 210 16.56 18.04 -7.04
C ALA A 210 18.02 17.62 -6.86
N THR A 211 18.49 16.62 -7.61
CA THR A 211 19.87 16.17 -7.48
C THR A 211 20.52 15.89 -8.82
N GLY A 212 21.76 16.38 -8.99
CA GLY A 212 22.70 15.87 -9.97
C GLY A 212 23.44 14.66 -9.40
N GLN A 213 24.60 14.32 -9.97
CA GLN A 213 25.43 13.21 -9.49
C GLN A 213 26.05 13.51 -8.12
N SER A 214 26.74 14.64 -7.99
CA SER A 214 27.49 15.02 -6.78
C SER A 214 26.97 16.29 -6.08
N GLN A 215 25.82 16.81 -6.53
CA GLN A 215 25.19 18.01 -6.00
C GLN A 215 23.69 17.82 -5.76
N ALA A 216 23.20 18.50 -4.73
CA ALA A 216 21.78 18.60 -4.43
C ALA A 216 21.36 20.07 -4.42
N TRP A 217 20.20 20.35 -4.98
CA TRP A 217 19.61 21.68 -5.08
C TRP A 217 18.27 21.69 -4.37
N ALA A 218 17.98 22.79 -3.68
CA ALA A 218 16.68 23.09 -3.12
C ALA A 218 16.13 24.35 -3.79
N LEU A 219 14.90 24.25 -4.29
CA LEU A 219 14.10 25.42 -4.63
C LEU A 219 13.39 25.88 -3.37
N THR A 220 13.80 27.05 -2.87
CA THR A 220 13.27 27.61 -1.64
C THR A 220 11.85 28.14 -1.85
N THR A 221 11.11 28.33 -0.76
CA THR A 221 9.81 29.04 -0.78
C THR A 221 9.95 30.50 -1.18
N GLN A 222 11.15 31.07 -1.10
CA GLN A 222 11.50 32.40 -1.61
C GLN A 222 11.79 32.41 -3.11
N GLY A 223 11.67 31.28 -3.83
CA GLY A 223 11.89 31.23 -5.27
C GLY A 223 13.36 31.42 -5.68
N THR A 224 14.30 30.93 -4.86
CA THR A 224 15.75 30.89 -5.13
C THR A 224 16.29 29.48 -5.12
N ILE A 225 17.47 29.28 -5.69
CA ILE A 225 18.21 28.00 -5.62
C ILE A 225 19.25 28.05 -4.51
N VAL A 226 19.26 27.01 -3.67
CA VAL A 226 20.37 26.72 -2.76
C VAL A 226 20.98 25.38 -3.16
N ALA A 227 22.23 25.39 -3.59
CA ALA A 227 22.98 24.17 -3.95
C ALA A 227 23.98 23.79 -2.84
N TRP A 228 24.16 22.49 -2.62
CA TRP A 228 25.19 21.92 -1.74
C TRP A 228 25.67 20.57 -2.29
N GLY A 229 26.67 19.96 -1.64
CA GLY A 229 27.38 18.79 -2.17
C GLY A 229 28.82 19.15 -2.54
N GLN A 230 29.30 18.67 -3.68
CA GLN A 230 30.59 19.06 -4.23
C GLN A 230 30.41 20.22 -5.23
N PRO A 231 30.62 21.49 -4.83
CA PRO A 231 30.49 22.61 -5.75
C PRO A 231 31.56 22.53 -6.83
N ASP A 232 31.18 22.80 -8.08
CA ASP A 232 32.16 23.06 -9.14
C ASP A 232 32.53 24.54 -9.13
N PRO A 233 33.76 24.90 -8.70
CA PRO A 233 34.18 26.30 -8.63
C PRO A 233 34.25 26.98 -10.01
N LEU A 234 34.30 26.22 -11.10
CA LEU A 234 34.34 26.75 -12.46
C LEU A 234 32.95 27.15 -12.98
N HIS A 235 31.88 26.65 -12.35
CA HIS A 235 30.51 26.85 -12.80
C HIS A 235 29.59 27.22 -11.61
N PRO A 236 29.77 28.41 -11.00
CA PRO A 236 28.92 28.85 -9.90
C PRO A 236 27.47 29.06 -10.34
N LEU A 237 26.55 29.08 -9.38
CA LEU A 237 25.15 29.45 -9.63
C LEU A 237 25.08 30.84 -10.28
N PRO A 238 24.33 31.02 -11.39
CA PRO A 238 24.09 32.32 -12.00
C PRO A 238 23.40 33.27 -11.00
N SER A 239 23.72 34.56 -11.05
CA SER A 239 23.10 35.55 -10.17
C SER A 239 21.56 35.59 -10.32
N GLN A 240 21.03 35.28 -11.50
CA GLN A 240 19.60 35.25 -11.80
C GLN A 240 18.82 34.26 -10.91
N VAL A 241 19.41 33.09 -10.59
CA VAL A 241 18.74 32.06 -9.77
C VAL A 241 18.84 32.32 -8.27
N LEU A 242 19.54 33.39 -7.88
CA LEU A 242 19.69 33.86 -6.51
C LEU A 242 18.73 35.02 -6.17
N ILE A 243 18.01 35.55 -7.17
CA ILE A 243 17.04 36.63 -6.98
C ILE A 243 15.75 36.06 -6.38
N PRO A 244 15.29 36.55 -5.22
CA PRO A 244 14.02 36.11 -4.63
C PRO A 244 12.84 36.26 -5.61
N GLY A 245 12.02 35.21 -5.68
CA GLY A 245 10.86 35.11 -6.54
C GLY A 245 11.17 34.73 -7.99
N ASN A 246 12.44 34.56 -8.37
CA ASN A 246 12.83 34.49 -9.77
C ASN A 246 12.92 33.07 -10.33
N VAL A 247 12.76 32.00 -9.54
CA VAL A 247 12.88 30.61 -10.01
C VAL A 247 11.56 29.85 -9.85
N LYS A 248 11.01 29.34 -10.96
CA LYS A 248 9.82 28.48 -11.00
C LYS A 248 10.17 27.01 -10.87
N ALA A 249 11.26 26.57 -11.51
CA ALA A 249 11.67 25.18 -11.54
C ALA A 249 13.17 25.00 -11.71
N ILE A 250 13.65 23.82 -11.35
CA ILE A 250 15.06 23.44 -11.38
C ILE A 250 15.21 22.05 -11.97
N ALA A 251 16.33 21.78 -12.64
CA ALA A 251 16.73 20.46 -13.11
C ALA A 251 18.28 20.42 -13.13
N PRO A 252 18.93 20.02 -12.02
CA PRO A 252 20.37 19.84 -11.99
C PRO A 252 20.78 18.62 -12.82
N PHE A 253 22.00 18.63 -13.34
CA PHE A 253 22.60 17.48 -14.02
C PHE A 253 24.10 17.39 -13.72
N GLY A 254 24.63 16.17 -13.72
CA GLY A 254 26.06 15.91 -13.52
C GLY A 254 26.61 16.50 -12.23
N ASP A 255 27.86 16.95 -12.29
CA ASP A 255 28.61 17.48 -11.15
C ASP A 255 28.66 19.01 -11.09
N SER A 256 28.14 19.70 -12.12
CA SER A 256 28.62 21.05 -12.44
C SER A 256 27.56 22.00 -13.01
N GLY A 257 26.26 21.73 -12.88
CA GLY A 257 25.26 22.59 -13.52
C GLY A 257 23.82 22.12 -13.47
N GLY A 258 22.98 22.81 -14.23
CA GLY A 258 21.57 22.51 -14.34
C GLY A 258 20.83 23.48 -15.26
N MET A 259 19.52 23.30 -15.31
CA MET A 259 18.58 24.22 -15.91
C MET A 259 17.64 24.78 -14.85
N ALA A 260 17.15 25.99 -15.08
CA ALA A 260 16.09 26.60 -14.31
C ALA A 260 15.11 27.32 -15.23
N ILE A 261 13.82 27.24 -14.90
CA ILE A 261 12.79 28.11 -15.48
C ILE A 261 12.65 29.32 -14.55
N LEU A 262 12.82 30.51 -15.10
CA LEU A 262 12.71 31.75 -14.33
C LEU A 262 11.27 32.26 -14.24
N ALA A 263 11.05 33.29 -13.42
CA ALA A 263 9.73 33.87 -13.20
C ALA A 263 9.12 34.50 -14.45
N ASP A 264 9.96 34.96 -15.37
CA ASP A 264 9.62 35.52 -16.67
C ASP A 264 9.47 34.47 -17.79
N ASP A 265 9.38 33.18 -17.43
CA ASP A 265 9.25 32.05 -18.34
C ASP A 265 10.46 31.87 -19.27
N THR A 266 11.63 32.37 -18.88
CA THR A 266 12.88 32.09 -19.61
C THR A 266 13.58 30.84 -19.08
N LEU A 267 14.27 30.12 -19.98
CA LEU A 267 15.14 29.01 -19.63
C LEU A 267 16.57 29.51 -19.41
N VAL A 268 17.15 29.24 -18.24
CA VAL A 268 18.57 29.44 -17.98
C VAL A 268 19.24 28.08 -17.78
N ALA A 269 20.29 27.80 -18.55
CA ALA A 269 21.15 26.65 -18.36
C ALA A 269 22.60 27.08 -18.12
N TRP A 270 23.30 26.37 -17.26
CA TRP A 270 24.70 26.63 -16.95
C TRP A 270 25.40 25.35 -16.53
N GLY A 271 26.72 25.35 -16.64
CA GLY A 271 27.58 24.26 -16.24
C GLY A 271 28.43 23.71 -17.37
N ARG A 272 29.26 22.73 -17.01
CA ARG A 272 30.26 22.10 -17.90
C ARG A 272 29.69 21.60 -19.23
N SER A 273 28.41 21.24 -19.26
CA SER A 273 27.75 20.60 -20.42
C SER A 273 26.63 21.44 -21.06
N THR A 274 26.27 22.62 -20.52
CA THR A 274 25.11 23.40 -21.00
C THR A 274 25.23 24.93 -20.84
N GLY A 275 26.44 25.51 -20.84
CA GLY A 275 26.58 26.97 -20.85
C GLY A 275 25.71 27.61 -21.96
N ALA A 276 25.27 28.87 -21.82
CA ALA A 276 24.25 29.49 -22.69
C ALA A 276 24.44 29.33 -24.23
N GLY A 277 25.66 29.04 -24.71
CA GLY A 277 25.94 28.68 -26.11
C GLY A 277 25.72 27.20 -26.49
N GLN A 278 25.17 26.40 -25.58
CA GLN A 278 24.94 24.96 -25.67
C GLN A 278 23.47 24.67 -25.32
N ILE A 279 22.53 25.37 -25.96
CA ILE A 279 21.10 25.04 -25.99
C ILE A 279 20.71 25.07 -27.48
N PRO A 280 19.98 24.06 -28.02
CA PRO A 280 19.52 24.12 -29.41
C PRO A 280 18.71 25.40 -29.67
N ALA A 281 18.85 26.01 -30.85
CA ALA A 281 18.18 27.27 -31.17
C ALA A 281 16.64 27.17 -31.10
N SER A 282 16.09 26.01 -31.46
CA SER A 282 14.67 25.66 -31.30
C SER A 282 14.21 25.75 -29.84
N VAL A 283 14.97 25.15 -28.93
CA VAL A 283 14.71 25.16 -27.48
C VAL A 283 14.86 26.57 -26.91
N PHE A 284 15.89 27.31 -27.32
CA PHE A 284 16.14 28.67 -26.85
C PHE A 284 15.04 29.67 -27.29
N ALA A 285 14.43 29.44 -28.44
CA ALA A 285 13.34 30.29 -28.95
C ALA A 285 11.96 29.94 -28.38
N ALA A 286 11.82 28.78 -27.74
CA ALA A 286 10.56 28.29 -27.19
C ALA A 286 10.33 28.78 -25.75
N THR A 287 9.08 28.77 -25.30
CA THR A 287 8.71 29.16 -23.93
C THR A 287 8.60 27.91 -23.03
N PRO A 288 9.54 27.65 -22.11
CA PRO A 288 9.52 26.48 -21.24
C PRO A 288 8.31 26.44 -20.30
N VAL A 289 7.67 25.28 -20.22
CA VAL A 289 6.67 24.96 -19.18
C VAL A 289 7.26 24.02 -18.14
N SER A 290 8.11 23.08 -18.56
CA SER A 290 8.77 22.13 -17.66
C SER A 290 10.07 21.61 -18.21
N ILE A 291 10.91 21.12 -17.30
CA ILE A 291 12.27 20.68 -17.58
C ILE A 291 12.57 19.38 -16.84
N ALA A 292 13.36 18.53 -17.47
CA ALA A 292 13.94 17.35 -16.87
C ALA A 292 15.39 17.21 -17.36
N SER A 293 16.23 16.62 -16.53
CA SER A 293 17.62 16.35 -16.90
C SER A 293 18.16 15.12 -16.20
N ASN A 294 19.13 14.51 -16.86
CA ASN A 294 20.18 13.71 -16.25
C ASN A 294 21.53 14.25 -16.75
N ASP A 295 22.61 13.59 -16.38
CA ASP A 295 23.99 14.03 -16.64
C ASP A 295 24.30 14.42 -18.09
N ASN A 296 23.71 13.75 -19.08
CA ASN A 296 24.00 13.99 -20.51
C ASN A 296 22.77 14.26 -21.37
N PHE A 297 21.56 14.17 -20.83
CA PHE A 297 20.34 14.38 -21.59
C PHE A 297 19.39 15.30 -20.85
N MET A 298 18.81 16.22 -21.61
CA MET A 298 17.92 17.24 -21.14
C MET A 298 16.64 17.19 -21.94
N ALA A 299 15.53 17.44 -21.28
CA ALA A 299 14.24 17.60 -21.92
C ALA A 299 13.52 18.82 -21.40
N MET A 300 12.73 19.42 -22.28
CA MET A 300 11.90 20.57 -21.97
C MET A 300 10.60 20.44 -22.75
N MET A 301 9.48 20.67 -22.08
CA MET A 301 8.21 20.85 -22.78
C MET A 301 7.88 22.33 -22.84
N ASP A 302 7.52 22.82 -24.02
CA ASP A 302 7.13 24.21 -24.23
C ASP A 302 5.61 24.43 -24.11
N THR A 303 5.17 25.68 -24.25
CA THR A 303 3.76 26.09 -24.19
C THR A 303 2.92 25.60 -25.36
N ASP A 304 3.54 25.25 -26.48
CA ASP A 304 2.88 24.68 -27.65
C ASP A 304 2.72 23.15 -27.52
N GLY A 305 3.24 22.57 -26.43
CA GLY A 305 3.23 21.14 -26.15
C GLY A 305 4.33 20.38 -26.88
N VAL A 306 5.31 21.05 -27.46
CA VAL A 306 6.46 20.40 -28.08
C VAL A 306 7.40 19.90 -26.97
N LEU A 307 7.61 18.59 -26.94
CA LEU A 307 8.65 17.99 -26.11
C LEU A 307 9.98 18.02 -26.85
N HIS A 308 10.89 18.85 -26.36
CA HIS A 308 12.27 18.90 -26.78
C HIS A 308 13.10 17.91 -25.96
N HIS A 309 13.98 17.16 -26.62
CA HIS A 309 14.94 16.26 -25.99
C HIS A 309 16.29 16.49 -26.67
N TRP A 310 17.33 16.77 -25.91
CA TRP A 310 18.64 17.05 -26.48
C TRP A 310 19.78 16.61 -25.58
N THR A 311 20.97 16.56 -26.16
CA THR A 311 22.21 16.15 -25.49
C THR A 311 23.34 17.12 -25.82
N PRO A 312 24.33 17.33 -24.93
CA PRO A 312 25.60 17.97 -25.28
C PRO A 312 26.34 17.11 -26.30
N GLY A 313 26.77 17.68 -27.43
CA GLY A 313 27.47 16.92 -28.46
C GLY A 313 28.76 16.26 -27.96
N PHE A 314 28.79 14.92 -27.95
CA PHE A 314 29.98 14.13 -27.61
C PHE A 314 30.83 13.86 -28.87
N PRO A 315 32.18 13.91 -28.81
CA PRO A 315 33.01 14.32 -27.67
C PRO A 315 33.13 15.84 -27.51
N TYR A 316 33.01 16.64 -28.59
CA TYR A 316 33.04 18.11 -28.52
C TYR A 316 32.51 18.71 -29.82
N GLN A 317 31.24 19.10 -29.88
CA GLN A 317 30.74 20.33 -30.56
C GLN A 317 29.23 20.23 -30.87
N THR A 318 28.50 21.23 -30.37
CA THR A 318 27.06 21.54 -30.50
C THR A 318 26.06 20.55 -29.89
N ASN A 319 25.03 21.09 -29.23
CA ASN A 319 23.93 20.25 -28.76
C ASN A 319 23.17 19.68 -29.94
N VAL A 320 22.80 18.41 -29.82
CA VAL A 320 21.98 17.73 -30.82
C VAL A 320 20.60 17.54 -30.24
N GLU A 321 19.59 18.11 -30.91
CA GLU A 321 18.20 17.79 -30.64
C GLU A 321 17.90 16.39 -31.18
N LEU A 322 17.40 15.54 -30.30
CA LEU A 322 17.07 14.15 -30.56
C LEU A 322 15.60 14.06 -30.98
N SER A 323 15.30 13.20 -31.94
CA SER A 323 13.93 13.00 -32.40
C SER A 323 13.04 12.46 -31.29
N VAL A 324 11.97 13.20 -30.97
CA VAL A 324 10.83 12.71 -30.21
C VAL A 324 9.75 12.24 -31.19
N PRO A 325 9.14 11.05 -31.00
CA PRO A 325 8.07 10.59 -31.87
C PRO A 325 6.90 11.58 -31.91
N ALA A 326 6.36 11.86 -33.10
CA ALA A 326 5.32 12.87 -33.31
C ALA A 326 4.06 12.69 -32.42
N GLY A 327 3.73 11.46 -32.03
CA GLY A 327 2.61 11.15 -31.13
C GLY A 327 2.88 11.44 -29.64
N LEU A 328 4.12 11.81 -29.28
CA LEU A 328 4.57 12.14 -27.92
C LEU A 328 4.84 13.64 -27.77
N HIS A 329 4.03 14.44 -28.47
CA HIS A 329 3.90 15.89 -28.27
C HIS A 329 2.45 16.20 -27.88
N GLY A 330 2.25 17.36 -27.27
CA GLY A 330 0.94 17.94 -27.00
C GLY A 330 0.58 18.02 -25.52
N PRO A 331 -0.53 18.70 -25.21
CA PRO A 331 -0.89 19.08 -23.84
C PRO A 331 -1.32 17.91 -22.95
N ALA A 332 -1.49 16.71 -23.52
CA ALA A 332 -1.85 15.51 -22.77
C ALA A 332 -0.69 14.93 -21.96
N ILE A 333 0.56 15.36 -22.23
CA ILE A 333 1.73 14.95 -21.46
C ILE A 333 1.62 15.52 -20.05
N ALA A 334 1.39 14.64 -19.08
CA ALA A 334 1.29 15.00 -17.67
C ALA A 334 2.66 15.04 -17.00
N GLN A 335 3.59 14.22 -17.47
CA GLN A 335 4.91 14.04 -16.90
C GLN A 335 5.89 13.50 -17.94
N PHE A 336 7.18 13.82 -17.83
CA PHE A 336 8.24 13.18 -18.58
C PHE A 336 9.55 13.11 -17.79
N GLY A 337 10.47 12.28 -18.27
CA GLY A 337 11.83 12.17 -17.77
C GLY A 337 12.78 11.63 -18.83
N VAL A 338 14.08 11.77 -18.58
CA VAL A 338 15.16 11.34 -19.49
C VAL A 338 16.21 10.53 -18.72
N SER A 339 16.78 9.52 -19.36
CA SER A 339 17.85 8.66 -18.85
C SER A 339 19.21 8.99 -19.47
N ASN A 340 20.29 8.53 -18.82
CA ASN A 340 21.65 8.73 -19.32
C ASN A 340 21.97 7.92 -20.59
N ASP A 341 21.02 7.15 -21.13
CA ASP A 341 21.18 6.30 -22.32
C ASP A 341 20.37 6.82 -23.52
N SER A 342 20.11 8.15 -23.58
CA SER A 342 19.23 8.78 -24.59
C SER A 342 17.79 8.26 -24.62
N VAL A 343 17.34 7.58 -23.56
CA VAL A 343 15.94 7.11 -23.44
C VAL A 343 15.12 8.15 -22.70
N GLY A 344 13.95 8.50 -23.25
CA GLY A 344 12.95 9.30 -22.58
C GLY A 344 11.69 8.49 -22.26
N ALA A 345 10.94 8.95 -21.27
CA ALA A 345 9.63 8.40 -20.92
C ALA A 345 8.62 9.52 -20.64
N VAL A 346 7.37 9.32 -21.03
CA VAL A 346 6.26 10.24 -20.79
C VAL A 346 5.06 9.50 -20.21
N VAL A 347 4.30 10.19 -19.37
CA VAL A 347 2.94 9.82 -18.96
C VAL A 347 1.97 10.69 -19.76
N VAL A 348 1.18 10.07 -20.63
CA VAL A 348 0.15 10.74 -21.43
C VAL A 348 -1.22 10.48 -20.79
N THR A 349 -1.88 11.55 -20.36
CA THR A 349 -3.18 11.51 -19.70
C THR A 349 -4.19 10.75 -20.56
N LYS A 350 -4.83 9.73 -19.98
CA LYS A 350 -5.82 8.89 -20.66
C LYS A 350 -6.76 8.28 -19.64
N MET A 351 -8.05 8.16 -19.96
CA MET A 351 -8.99 7.45 -19.10
C MET A 351 -8.61 5.97 -19.06
N LEU A 352 -8.16 5.51 -17.91
CA LEU A 352 -7.69 4.14 -17.65
C LEU A 352 -8.12 3.70 -16.25
N PRO A 353 -8.26 2.39 -16.00
CA PRO A 353 -8.47 1.88 -14.66
C PRO A 353 -7.28 2.24 -13.75
N ALA A 354 -7.58 2.66 -12.52
CA ALA A 354 -6.60 2.88 -11.46
C ALA A 354 -6.75 1.80 -10.38
N VAL A 355 -7.72 1.95 -9.46
CA VAL A 355 -8.01 0.93 -8.44
C VAL A 355 -9.17 0.07 -8.91
N ALA A 356 -8.96 -1.24 -8.98
CA ALA A 356 -10.01 -2.17 -9.35
C ALA A 356 -11.17 -2.17 -8.33
N PRO A 357 -12.41 -2.41 -8.76
CA PRO A 357 -13.53 -2.58 -7.84
C PRO A 357 -13.29 -3.77 -6.89
N SER A 358 -13.95 -3.74 -5.72
CA SER A 358 -13.83 -4.79 -4.72
C SER A 358 -15.19 -5.33 -4.29
N ILE A 359 -15.21 -6.57 -3.81
CA ILE A 359 -16.40 -7.25 -3.29
C ILE A 359 -16.16 -7.60 -1.83
N ALA A 360 -17.13 -7.28 -0.97
CA ALA A 360 -17.19 -7.70 0.42
C ALA A 360 -18.51 -8.44 0.71
N GLY A 361 -18.56 -9.19 1.81
CA GLY A 361 -19.76 -9.88 2.28
C GLY A 361 -19.65 -11.41 2.25
N GLY A 362 -20.72 -12.06 2.68
CA GLY A 362 -20.80 -13.52 2.77
C GLY A 362 -21.19 -14.15 1.44
N ALA A 363 -20.23 -14.79 0.77
CA ALA A 363 -20.44 -15.47 -0.50
C ALA A 363 -21.12 -16.83 -0.36
N THR A 364 -22.25 -16.88 0.34
CA THR A 364 -23.08 -18.08 0.52
C THR A 364 -24.50 -17.77 0.04
N VAL A 365 -25.26 -18.78 -0.37
CA VAL A 365 -26.69 -18.59 -0.70
C VAL A 365 -27.44 -17.93 0.47
N GLY A 366 -28.25 -16.92 0.16
CA GLY A 366 -28.95 -16.09 1.14
C GLY A 366 -28.08 -14.97 1.74
N GLY A 367 -26.78 -14.95 1.45
CA GLY A 367 -25.88 -13.85 1.77
C GLY A 367 -26.03 -12.68 0.79
N THR A 368 -25.50 -11.52 1.20
CA THR A 368 -25.45 -10.32 0.39
C THR A 368 -24.00 -9.94 0.16
N LEU A 369 -23.65 -9.73 -1.11
CA LEU A 369 -22.39 -9.13 -1.51
C LEU A 369 -22.57 -7.62 -1.65
N THR A 370 -21.54 -6.85 -1.29
CA THR A 370 -21.46 -5.42 -1.50
C THR A 370 -20.27 -5.13 -2.41
N GLY A 371 -20.51 -4.42 -3.50
CA GLY A 371 -19.52 -3.99 -4.47
C GLY A 371 -19.13 -2.54 -4.21
N THR A 372 -17.83 -2.30 -4.09
CA THR A 372 -17.26 -0.95 -4.11
C THR A 372 -16.75 -0.65 -5.52
N PRO A 373 -17.23 0.40 -6.20
CA PRO A 373 -16.77 0.76 -7.54
C PRO A 373 -15.26 1.01 -7.60
N GLY A 374 -14.67 0.72 -8.76
CA GLY A 374 -13.28 1.06 -9.04
C GLY A 374 -13.09 2.55 -9.32
N THR A 375 -11.83 2.99 -9.33
CA THR A 375 -11.44 4.35 -9.69
C THR A 375 -10.75 4.38 -11.06
N PHE A 376 -10.82 5.53 -11.72
CA PHE A 376 -10.31 5.74 -13.07
C PHE A 376 -9.63 7.10 -13.18
N SER A 377 -8.63 7.20 -14.06
CA SER A 377 -7.95 8.46 -14.38
C SER A 377 -8.77 9.34 -15.34
N ALA A 378 -8.25 10.54 -15.67
CA ALA A 378 -8.87 11.52 -16.59
C ALA A 378 -10.24 12.08 -16.17
N SER A 379 -10.59 11.95 -14.88
CA SER A 379 -11.80 12.49 -14.24
C SER A 379 -13.08 12.18 -15.04
N PRO A 380 -13.52 10.92 -15.09
CA PRO A 380 -14.76 10.56 -15.79
C PRO A 380 -15.97 11.28 -15.19
N THR A 381 -16.95 11.57 -16.03
CA THR A 381 -18.20 12.21 -15.58
C THR A 381 -19.13 11.24 -14.85
N SER A 382 -19.02 9.95 -15.11
CA SER A 382 -19.78 8.93 -14.38
C SER A 382 -19.02 7.61 -14.28
N VAL A 383 -19.29 6.88 -13.20
CA VAL A 383 -18.84 5.49 -13.00
C VAL A 383 -20.05 4.67 -12.57
N THR A 384 -20.43 3.69 -13.38
CA THR A 384 -21.57 2.79 -13.10
C THR A 384 -21.10 1.39 -12.75
N GLY A 385 -21.95 0.62 -12.07
CA GLY A 385 -21.66 -0.74 -11.64
C GLY A 385 -22.57 -1.79 -12.27
N GLN A 386 -22.05 -3.00 -12.48
CA GLN A 386 -22.79 -4.16 -12.96
C GLN A 386 -22.24 -5.45 -12.34
N TRP A 387 -23.10 -6.26 -11.74
CA TRP A 387 -22.73 -7.60 -11.26
C TRP A 387 -22.73 -8.61 -12.41
N LEU A 388 -21.70 -9.44 -12.45
CA LEU A 388 -21.53 -10.51 -13.43
C LEU A 388 -21.48 -11.87 -12.73
N ALA A 389 -21.98 -12.91 -13.39
CA ALA A 389 -21.82 -14.31 -13.00
C ALA A 389 -21.15 -15.09 -14.15
N ASP A 390 -19.99 -15.68 -13.87
CA ASP A 390 -19.14 -16.35 -14.87
C ASP A 390 -18.84 -15.48 -16.10
N GLY A 391 -18.72 -14.16 -15.89
CA GLY A 391 -18.46 -13.16 -16.92
C GLY A 391 -19.70 -12.60 -17.62
N ALA A 392 -20.89 -13.18 -17.42
CA ALA A 392 -22.13 -12.70 -18.01
C ALA A 392 -22.90 -11.75 -17.06
N ALA A 393 -23.50 -10.69 -17.59
CA ALA A 393 -24.26 -9.74 -16.79
C ALA A 393 -25.48 -10.39 -16.12
N ILE A 394 -25.65 -10.12 -14.82
CA ILE A 394 -26.87 -10.48 -14.09
C ILE A 394 -27.91 -9.38 -14.36
N PRO A 395 -29.03 -9.68 -15.06
CA PRO A 395 -29.99 -8.65 -15.45
C PRO A 395 -30.51 -7.84 -14.26
N GLY A 396 -30.48 -6.51 -14.39
CA GLY A 396 -30.96 -5.57 -13.36
C GLY A 396 -30.03 -5.39 -12.15
N ALA A 397 -28.93 -6.13 -12.05
CA ALA A 397 -27.99 -6.04 -10.93
C ALA A 397 -26.94 -4.94 -11.14
N THR A 398 -27.37 -3.68 -11.15
CA THR A 398 -26.50 -2.50 -11.29
C THR A 398 -26.21 -1.77 -9.96
N GLY A 399 -26.94 -2.13 -8.91
CA GLY A 399 -26.78 -1.53 -7.58
C GLY A 399 -25.48 -1.95 -6.87
N ALA A 400 -25.20 -1.30 -5.74
CA ALA A 400 -24.04 -1.59 -4.90
C ALA A 400 -24.11 -2.97 -4.19
N THR A 401 -25.28 -3.61 -4.15
CA THR A 401 -25.46 -4.89 -3.46
C THR A 401 -26.08 -5.95 -4.34
N LEU A 402 -25.68 -7.21 -4.13
CA LEU A 402 -26.24 -8.38 -4.78
C LEU A 402 -26.64 -9.44 -3.74
N SER A 403 -27.91 -9.84 -3.74
CA SER A 403 -28.39 -10.97 -2.96
C SER A 403 -28.13 -12.29 -3.68
N LEU A 404 -27.46 -13.23 -3.02
CA LEU A 404 -27.05 -14.50 -3.62
C LEU A 404 -28.16 -15.54 -3.54
N THR A 405 -28.48 -16.14 -4.69
CA THR A 405 -29.54 -17.18 -4.80
C THR A 405 -28.94 -18.57 -5.01
N ALA A 406 -29.75 -19.61 -4.85
CA ALA A 406 -29.32 -20.99 -5.08
C ALA A 406 -28.81 -21.22 -6.52
N GLY A 407 -29.35 -20.50 -7.51
CA GLY A 407 -28.90 -20.57 -8.91
C GLY A 407 -27.53 -19.95 -9.18
N MET A 408 -26.91 -19.31 -8.19
CA MET A 408 -25.58 -18.72 -8.28
C MET A 408 -24.49 -19.59 -7.65
N VAL A 409 -24.85 -20.71 -7.00
CA VAL A 409 -23.87 -21.63 -6.36
C VAL A 409 -22.84 -22.12 -7.37
N GLY A 410 -21.57 -22.07 -6.98
CA GLY A 410 -20.43 -22.47 -7.81
C GLY A 410 -20.01 -21.44 -8.86
N LYS A 411 -20.84 -20.42 -9.13
CA LYS A 411 -20.51 -19.37 -10.09
C LYS A 411 -19.47 -18.41 -9.51
N LYS A 412 -18.63 -17.88 -10.40
CA LYS A 412 -17.70 -16.78 -10.11
C LYS A 412 -18.44 -15.46 -10.24
N ILE A 413 -18.70 -14.80 -9.12
CA ILE A 413 -19.33 -13.50 -9.10
C ILE A 413 -18.26 -12.42 -9.13
N THR A 414 -18.41 -11.47 -10.05
CA THR A 414 -17.56 -10.27 -10.15
C THR A 414 -18.42 -9.01 -10.18
N TYR A 415 -17.80 -7.89 -9.82
CA TYR A 415 -18.39 -6.56 -9.92
C TYR A 415 -17.60 -5.76 -10.94
N GLN A 416 -18.25 -5.33 -12.01
CA GLN A 416 -17.67 -4.51 -13.06
C GLN A 416 -18.05 -3.05 -12.84
N SER A 417 -17.06 -2.16 -12.92
CA SER A 417 -17.25 -0.71 -12.97
C SER A 417 -16.95 -0.20 -14.36
N THR A 418 -17.79 0.70 -14.88
CA THR A 418 -17.62 1.32 -16.21
C THR A 418 -17.60 2.83 -16.07
N ALA A 419 -16.48 3.44 -16.47
CA ALA A 419 -16.30 4.88 -16.54
C ALA A 419 -16.71 5.43 -17.91
N SER A 420 -17.34 6.59 -17.91
CA SER A 420 -17.70 7.32 -19.13
C SER A 420 -17.42 8.82 -19.00
N LYS A 421 -17.04 9.41 -20.13
CA LYS A 421 -16.80 10.84 -20.29
C LYS A 421 -17.24 11.24 -21.72
N PRO A 422 -17.96 12.36 -21.91
CA PRO A 422 -18.41 12.77 -23.23
C PRO A 422 -17.25 12.89 -24.23
N GLY A 423 -17.43 12.33 -25.43
CA GLY A 423 -16.40 12.35 -26.48
C GLY A 423 -15.30 11.30 -26.36
N GLU A 424 -15.30 10.48 -25.31
CA GLU A 424 -14.33 9.38 -25.12
C GLU A 424 -15.02 8.01 -25.07
N SER A 425 -14.30 6.96 -25.48
CA SER A 425 -14.76 5.57 -25.34
C SER A 425 -14.87 5.18 -23.86
N THR A 426 -15.88 4.39 -23.50
CA THR A 426 -16.03 3.90 -22.12
C THR A 426 -14.92 2.93 -21.74
N VAL A 427 -14.50 2.98 -20.48
CA VAL A 427 -13.46 2.10 -19.93
C VAL A 427 -14.03 1.31 -18.78
N SER A 428 -13.78 0.00 -18.74
CA SER A 428 -14.30 -0.88 -17.69
C SER A 428 -13.19 -1.54 -16.89
N SER A 429 -13.46 -1.81 -15.62
CA SER A 429 -12.59 -2.55 -14.70
C SER A 429 -13.43 -3.56 -13.93
N THR A 430 -12.89 -4.75 -13.65
CA THR A 430 -13.63 -5.86 -13.02
C THR A 430 -12.90 -6.34 -11.77
N SER A 431 -13.67 -6.64 -10.72
CA SER A 431 -13.11 -7.08 -9.45
C SER A 431 -12.49 -8.48 -9.55
N THR A 432 -11.73 -8.86 -8.52
CA THR A 432 -11.47 -10.27 -8.28
C THR A 432 -12.78 -11.03 -8.07
N ALA A 433 -12.81 -12.27 -8.55
CA ALA A 433 -14.00 -13.10 -8.48
C ALA A 433 -14.16 -13.72 -7.10
N VAL A 434 -15.42 -13.80 -6.63
CA VAL A 434 -15.79 -14.54 -5.44
C VAL A 434 -16.70 -15.71 -5.84
N THR A 435 -16.34 -16.92 -5.43
CA THR A 435 -17.13 -18.11 -5.72
C THR A 435 -18.24 -18.27 -4.68
N VAL A 436 -19.47 -18.43 -5.14
CA VAL A 436 -20.62 -18.64 -4.25
C VAL A 436 -20.62 -20.05 -3.70
N ALA A 437 -20.53 -20.18 -2.39
CA ALA A 437 -20.74 -21.43 -1.67
C ALA A 437 -22.24 -21.71 -1.50
N PRO A 438 -22.65 -22.99 -1.39
CA PRO A 438 -24.01 -23.33 -0.96
C PRO A 438 -24.31 -22.65 0.39
N ALA A 439 -25.61 -22.45 0.68
CA ALA A 439 -26.02 -22.07 2.04
C ALA A 439 -25.33 -23.01 3.02
N SER A 440 -24.84 -22.50 4.16
CA SER A 440 -24.31 -23.40 5.18
C SER A 440 -25.47 -24.26 5.71
N ASP A 441 -25.68 -25.43 5.13
CA ASP A 441 -26.41 -26.50 5.78
C ASP A 441 -25.58 -26.86 7.02
N ASN A 442 -25.98 -26.32 8.18
CA ASN A 442 -25.52 -26.72 9.52
C ASN A 442 -24.15 -27.41 9.53
N ASN A 443 -23.04 -26.66 9.50
CA ASN A 443 -21.72 -27.24 9.76
C ASN A 443 -21.83 -28.06 11.07
N PRO A 444 -21.56 -29.38 11.11
CA PRO A 444 -21.61 -30.12 12.35
C PRO A 444 -20.54 -29.52 13.26
N LEU A 445 -20.99 -28.77 14.27
CA LEU A 445 -20.15 -28.29 15.36
C LEU A 445 -19.23 -29.44 15.76
N ALA A 446 -17.91 -29.21 15.68
CA ALA A 446 -16.90 -30.16 16.13
C ALA A 446 -17.37 -30.78 17.47
N PRO A 447 -17.33 -32.11 17.63
CA PRO A 447 -18.04 -32.79 18.71
C PRO A 447 -17.71 -32.15 20.06
N ALA A 448 -18.70 -31.48 20.66
CA ALA A 448 -18.53 -30.76 21.90
C ALA A 448 -18.27 -31.77 23.01
N LYS A 449 -17.02 -31.85 23.48
CA LYS A 449 -16.63 -32.76 24.57
C LYS A 449 -16.74 -32.04 25.90
N VAL A 450 -17.91 -32.15 26.54
CA VAL A 450 -18.17 -31.47 27.82
C VAL A 450 -18.20 -32.46 28.96
N ARG A 451 -17.44 -32.17 30.03
CA ARG A 451 -17.25 -33.08 31.17
C ARG A 451 -17.76 -32.45 32.45
N SER A 452 -18.76 -33.08 33.07
CA SER A 452 -19.18 -32.75 34.44
C SER A 452 -18.74 -33.83 35.43
N LYS A 453 -18.33 -33.41 36.63
CA LYS A 453 -17.96 -34.29 37.74
C LYS A 453 -18.83 -33.93 38.95
N THR A 454 -19.41 -34.94 39.60
CA THR A 454 -20.18 -34.75 40.83
C THR A 454 -19.78 -35.80 41.87
N LYS A 455 -19.55 -35.35 43.12
CA LYS A 455 -19.34 -36.23 44.28
C LYS A 455 -20.70 -36.64 44.86
N VAL A 456 -20.92 -37.94 45.00
CA VAL A 456 -22.12 -38.48 45.67
C VAL A 456 -21.73 -39.00 47.05
N SER A 457 -22.32 -38.38 48.05
CA SER A 457 -22.17 -38.70 49.46
C SER A 457 -23.01 -39.94 49.79
N LYS A 458 -22.32 -41.07 50.03
CA LYS A 458 -22.77 -42.23 50.82
C LYS A 458 -23.98 -42.98 50.23
N VAL A 459 -23.71 -44.13 49.60
CA VAL A 459 -24.73 -45.15 49.33
C VAL A 459 -24.88 -46.03 50.57
N THR A 460 -26.00 -45.88 51.28
CA THR A 460 -26.27 -46.60 52.54
C THR A 460 -27.19 -47.79 52.24
N ALA A 461 -26.64 -49.00 52.37
CA ALA A 461 -27.30 -50.31 52.26
C ALA A 461 -27.69 -50.81 50.85
N ALA A 462 -26.87 -51.72 50.30
CA ALA A 462 -27.24 -52.53 49.14
C ALA A 462 -27.34 -54.02 49.55
N LYS A 463 -28.33 -54.75 49.04
CA LYS A 463 -28.32 -56.24 49.07
C LYS A 463 -27.53 -56.77 47.86
N LYS A 464 -27.01 -58.01 47.95
CA LYS A 464 -26.33 -58.69 46.82
C LYS A 464 -27.30 -58.76 45.63
N GLY A 465 -26.94 -58.15 44.51
CA GLY A 465 -27.79 -58.09 43.29
C GLY A 465 -28.49 -56.75 43.01
N ALA A 466 -28.43 -55.80 43.96
CA ALA A 466 -29.02 -54.47 43.83
C ALA A 466 -28.69 -53.76 42.50
N LYS A 467 -29.72 -53.19 41.87
CA LYS A 467 -29.60 -52.28 40.72
C LYS A 467 -29.41 -50.85 41.23
N VAL A 468 -28.46 -50.15 40.63
CA VAL A 468 -28.25 -48.72 40.88
C VAL A 468 -28.56 -47.97 39.60
N THR A 469 -29.45 -46.99 39.68
CA THR A 469 -29.69 -46.06 38.57
C THR A 469 -28.95 -44.76 38.84
N VAL A 470 -28.24 -44.28 37.84
CA VAL A 470 -27.61 -42.95 37.82
C VAL A 470 -28.34 -42.12 36.77
N THR A 471 -28.86 -40.98 37.19
CA THR A 471 -29.52 -40.00 36.32
C THR A 471 -28.74 -38.69 36.29
N GLY A 472 -28.64 -38.09 35.12
CA GLY A 472 -28.09 -36.75 34.91
C GLY A 472 -28.88 -36.00 33.85
N LYS A 473 -28.74 -34.68 33.83
CA LYS A 473 -29.32 -33.82 32.79
C LYS A 473 -28.19 -33.06 32.10
N VAL A 474 -28.25 -33.01 30.77
CA VAL A 474 -27.39 -32.17 29.95
C VAL A 474 -28.26 -31.00 29.50
N THR A 475 -27.90 -29.79 29.92
CA THR A 475 -28.60 -28.56 29.53
C THR A 475 -27.88 -27.93 28.34
N ALA A 476 -28.64 -27.48 27.35
CA ALA A 476 -28.12 -27.00 26.08
C ALA A 476 -29.04 -25.90 25.53
N SER A 477 -28.51 -25.06 24.65
CA SER A 477 -29.28 -24.01 23.97
C SER A 477 -30.32 -24.57 22.97
N LYS A 478 -30.14 -25.82 22.51
CA LYS A 478 -31.03 -26.59 21.62
C LYS A 478 -31.07 -28.08 22.01
N SER A 479 -32.01 -28.88 21.48
CA SER A 479 -32.24 -30.32 21.79
C SER A 479 -30.94 -31.17 21.72
N PRO A 480 -30.35 -31.61 22.85
CA PRO A 480 -28.99 -32.17 22.89
C PRO A 480 -28.98 -33.70 22.71
N ALA A 481 -29.50 -34.19 21.59
CA ALA A 481 -29.47 -35.62 21.27
C ALA A 481 -28.02 -36.07 20.97
N GLY A 482 -27.55 -37.12 21.66
CA GLY A 482 -26.17 -37.58 21.52
C GLY A 482 -25.82 -38.80 22.38
N LYS A 483 -24.52 -39.01 22.63
CA LYS A 483 -24.02 -40.08 23.51
C LYS A 483 -23.35 -39.49 24.74
N ALA A 484 -23.55 -40.11 25.90
CA ALA A 484 -22.89 -39.74 27.15
C ALA A 484 -22.15 -40.94 27.74
N LYS A 485 -20.85 -40.78 28.00
CA LYS A 485 -20.04 -41.73 28.76
C LYS A 485 -20.18 -41.42 30.25
N VAL A 486 -20.78 -42.35 31.00
CA VAL A 486 -20.93 -42.25 32.46
C VAL A 486 -19.86 -43.11 33.12
N MET A 487 -19.03 -42.48 33.96
CA MET A 487 -17.95 -43.13 34.69
C MET A 487 -18.17 -42.99 36.19
N ILE A 488 -18.08 -44.10 36.91
CA ILE A 488 -18.23 -44.16 38.36
C ILE A 488 -16.89 -44.57 38.96
N LYS A 489 -16.32 -43.74 39.82
CA LYS A 489 -15.05 -43.99 40.53
C LYS A 489 -15.23 -44.05 42.05
N LYS A 490 -14.41 -44.86 42.72
CA LYS A 490 -14.24 -44.86 44.18
C LYS A 490 -12.77 -44.52 44.47
N GLY A 491 -12.50 -43.29 44.93
CA GLY A 491 -11.13 -42.76 44.94
C GLY A 491 -10.55 -42.69 43.51
N LYS A 492 -9.31 -43.15 43.31
CA LYS A 492 -8.66 -43.20 41.99
C LYS A 492 -9.16 -44.36 41.10
N LYS A 493 -9.75 -45.41 41.67
CA LYS A 493 -10.19 -46.62 40.95
C LYS A 493 -11.50 -46.41 40.19
N THR A 494 -11.52 -46.76 38.90
CA THR A 494 -12.75 -46.83 38.09
C THR A 494 -13.50 -48.12 38.41
N ILE A 495 -14.76 -47.97 38.83
CA ILE A 495 -15.67 -49.09 39.12
C ILE A 495 -16.45 -49.48 37.86
N LEU A 496 -16.87 -48.48 37.08
CA LEU A 496 -17.61 -48.68 35.84
C LEU A 496 -17.39 -47.50 34.90
N ALA A 497 -17.29 -47.77 33.60
CA ALA A 497 -17.42 -46.77 32.55
C ALA A 497 -18.32 -47.35 31.46
N LYS A 498 -19.47 -46.72 31.18
CA LYS A 498 -20.41 -47.17 30.15
C LYS A 498 -21.03 -45.99 29.41
N THR A 499 -21.24 -46.17 28.11
CA THR A 499 -21.89 -45.18 27.25
C THR A 499 -23.39 -45.42 27.19
N THR A 500 -24.18 -44.35 27.24
CA THR A 500 -25.65 -44.38 27.09
C THR A 500 -26.10 -43.24 26.19
N LYS A 501 -27.31 -43.35 25.62
CA LYS A 501 -27.94 -42.29 24.82
C LYS A 501 -28.36 -41.12 25.71
N VAL A 502 -28.31 -39.91 25.16
CA VAL A 502 -28.91 -38.69 25.72
C VAL A 502 -30.21 -38.43 24.98
N THR A 503 -31.31 -38.24 25.72
CA THR A 503 -32.61 -37.95 25.09
C THR A 503 -32.64 -36.53 24.53
N THR A 504 -33.61 -36.24 23.67
CA THR A 504 -33.88 -34.89 23.13
C THR A 504 -34.18 -33.84 24.22
N LYS A 505 -34.63 -34.29 25.40
CA LYS A 505 -34.82 -33.44 26.60
C LYS A 505 -33.57 -33.35 27.48
N GLY A 506 -32.43 -33.85 27.01
CA GLY A 506 -31.14 -33.84 27.71
C GLY A 506 -31.01 -34.85 28.84
N ALA A 507 -31.90 -35.85 28.96
CA ALA A 507 -31.84 -36.80 30.05
C ALA A 507 -30.82 -37.93 29.77
N VAL A 508 -29.98 -38.21 30.76
CA VAL A 508 -29.03 -39.32 30.79
C VAL A 508 -29.45 -40.28 31.89
N LYS A 509 -29.73 -41.55 31.56
CA LYS A 509 -30.10 -42.58 32.53
C LYS A 509 -29.29 -43.85 32.28
N LEU A 510 -28.50 -44.24 33.27
CA LEU A 510 -27.74 -45.50 33.25
C LEU A 510 -28.18 -46.38 34.43
N THR A 511 -28.61 -47.61 34.14
CA THR A 511 -28.89 -48.62 35.17
C THR A 511 -27.77 -49.65 35.21
N VAL A 512 -27.14 -49.79 36.38
CA VAL A 512 -26.06 -50.74 36.63
C VAL A 512 -26.61 -51.93 37.41
N LYS A 513 -26.66 -53.09 36.75
CA LYS A 513 -27.03 -54.36 37.40
C LYS A 513 -25.86 -54.87 38.24
N LYS A 514 -26.15 -55.57 39.34
CA LYS A 514 -25.13 -56.19 40.21
C LYS A 514 -24.08 -55.20 40.75
N PHE A 515 -24.41 -53.91 40.87
CA PHE A 515 -23.46 -52.87 41.30
C PHE A 515 -22.81 -53.19 42.66
N ALA A 516 -23.60 -53.75 43.58
CA ALA A 516 -23.12 -54.21 44.89
C ALA A 516 -21.92 -55.18 44.76
N GLN A 517 -21.91 -56.08 43.77
CA GLN A 517 -20.80 -57.01 43.54
C GLN A 517 -19.53 -56.31 43.06
N LEU A 518 -19.66 -55.22 42.29
CA LEU A 518 -18.53 -54.43 41.78
C LEU A 518 -17.82 -53.62 42.87
N VAL A 519 -18.52 -53.31 43.98
CA VAL A 519 -18.00 -52.43 45.06
C VAL A 519 -17.85 -53.12 46.41
N ALA A 520 -18.26 -54.39 46.53
CA ALA A 520 -18.13 -55.20 47.73
C ALA A 520 -16.65 -55.29 48.16
N LYS A 521 -16.37 -55.00 49.43
CA LYS A 521 -15.16 -55.48 50.10
C LYS A 521 -15.56 -56.57 51.08
N LYS A 522 -14.85 -57.72 51.09
CA LYS A 522 -14.93 -58.69 52.19
C LYS A 522 -14.30 -58.04 53.42
N THR A 523 -15.09 -57.58 54.37
CA THR A 523 -14.59 -57.16 55.69
C THR A 523 -14.78 -58.32 56.66
N LYS A 524 -13.69 -58.89 57.16
CA LYS A 524 -13.72 -59.81 58.30
C LYS A 524 -13.92 -58.96 59.56
N ALA A 525 -15.10 -59.03 60.17
CA ALA A 525 -15.27 -58.60 61.55
C ALA A 525 -14.98 -59.81 62.45
N LYS A 526 -14.06 -59.68 63.39
CA LYS A 526 -13.68 -60.74 64.34
C LYS A 526 -14.96 -61.17 65.08
N GLY A 527 -15.35 -62.44 64.95
CA GLY A 527 -16.44 -63.06 65.74
C GLY A 527 -17.88 -63.03 65.20
N LYS A 528 -18.22 -62.41 64.06
CA LYS A 528 -19.57 -62.54 63.44
C LYS A 528 -19.50 -62.65 61.91
N LYS A 529 -20.45 -63.40 61.30
CA LYS A 529 -20.59 -63.61 59.83
C LYS A 529 -20.30 -62.30 59.07
N ALA A 530 -19.37 -62.36 58.10
CA ALA A 530 -18.91 -61.22 57.33
C ALA A 530 -20.09 -60.41 56.75
N ARG A 531 -20.30 -59.19 57.25
CA ARG A 531 -21.26 -58.26 56.66
C ARG A 531 -20.56 -57.49 55.54
N THR A 532 -21.05 -57.62 54.31
CA THR A 532 -20.53 -56.85 53.18
C THR A 532 -20.94 -55.38 53.33
N ALA A 533 -20.00 -54.52 53.69
CA ALA A 533 -20.25 -53.08 53.81
C ALA A 533 -20.11 -52.40 52.44
N TYR A 534 -21.22 -51.95 51.86
CA TYR A 534 -21.25 -51.27 50.56
C TYR A 534 -21.08 -49.74 50.65
N ARG A 535 -20.54 -49.24 51.77
CA ARG A 535 -20.41 -47.80 52.04
C ARG A 535 -19.20 -47.19 51.31
N GLY A 536 -19.35 -45.98 50.81
CA GLY A 536 -18.27 -45.23 50.17
C GLY A 536 -18.74 -43.92 49.55
N LYS A 537 -17.82 -42.97 49.38
CA LYS A 537 -18.00 -41.79 48.53
C LYS A 537 -17.63 -42.18 47.09
N TYR A 538 -18.49 -41.86 46.15
CA TYR A 538 -18.26 -42.14 44.73
C TYR A 538 -18.25 -40.84 43.94
N ILE A 539 -17.41 -40.79 42.90
CA ILE A 539 -17.38 -39.69 41.94
C ILE A 539 -18.02 -40.19 40.66
N VAL A 540 -19.06 -39.50 40.22
CA VAL A 540 -19.69 -39.73 38.92
C VAL A 540 -19.20 -38.66 37.97
N THR A 541 -18.70 -39.08 36.81
CA THR A 541 -18.34 -38.20 35.69
C THR A 541 -19.26 -38.52 34.53
N ILE A 542 -19.88 -37.49 33.96
CA ILE A 542 -20.63 -37.59 32.70
C ILE A 542 -19.86 -36.81 31.65
N THR A 543 -19.47 -37.49 30.58
CA THR A 543 -18.82 -36.87 29.41
C THR A 543 -19.77 -36.96 28.24
N TYR A 544 -20.26 -35.82 27.77
CA TYR A 544 -21.10 -35.74 26.59
C TYR A 544 -20.24 -35.68 25.32
N THR A 545 -20.75 -36.29 24.26
CA THR A 545 -20.21 -36.18 22.92
C THR A 545 -21.38 -36.06 21.94
N GLY A 546 -21.45 -34.93 21.25
CA GLY A 546 -22.45 -34.63 20.25
C GLY A 546 -22.24 -33.25 19.63
N ASN A 547 -23.07 -32.90 18.66
CA ASN A 547 -22.87 -31.73 17.80
C ASN A 547 -23.62 -30.50 18.31
N THR A 548 -23.88 -30.43 19.62
CA THR A 548 -24.59 -29.32 20.25
C THR A 548 -23.71 -28.80 21.38
N GLN A 549 -23.52 -27.49 21.46
CA GLN A 549 -22.84 -26.87 22.59
C GLN A 549 -23.71 -27.03 23.84
N VAL A 550 -23.17 -27.69 24.88
CA VAL A 550 -23.94 -28.03 26.08
C VAL A 550 -23.18 -27.64 27.34
N ASN A 551 -23.89 -27.24 28.39
CA ASN A 551 -23.35 -27.11 29.74
C ASN A 551 -23.99 -28.18 30.63
N PRO A 552 -23.25 -29.19 31.12
CA PRO A 552 -23.83 -30.22 31.96
C PRO A 552 -24.15 -29.67 33.36
N SER A 553 -25.43 -29.37 33.61
CA SER A 553 -25.93 -29.05 34.95
C SER A 553 -26.03 -30.32 35.82
N THR A 554 -25.92 -30.14 37.14
CA THR A 554 -25.66 -31.17 38.15
C THR A 554 -26.51 -32.45 38.05
N ALA A 555 -25.88 -33.61 38.29
CA ALA A 555 -26.58 -34.88 38.41
C ALA A 555 -27.49 -34.90 39.64
N ALA A 556 -28.79 -35.18 39.45
CA ALA A 556 -29.71 -35.41 40.57
C ALA A 556 -29.28 -36.68 41.32
N LYS A 557 -28.97 -36.53 42.62
CA LYS A 557 -28.43 -37.58 43.50
C LYS A 557 -29.49 -38.62 43.89
N LYS A 558 -30.05 -39.38 42.94
CA LYS A 558 -30.86 -40.57 43.24
C LYS A 558 -30.09 -41.85 42.91
N PHE A 559 -29.10 -42.18 43.74
CA PHE A 559 -28.59 -43.56 43.82
C PHE A 559 -29.64 -44.40 44.57
N THR A 560 -30.72 -44.76 43.89
CA THR A 560 -31.73 -45.63 44.48
C THR A 560 -31.33 -47.07 44.25
N ILE A 561 -31.06 -47.79 45.34
CA ILE A 561 -30.97 -49.25 45.31
C ILE A 561 -32.40 -49.77 45.43
N LYS A 562 -32.96 -50.23 44.32
CA LYS A 562 -34.25 -50.93 44.35
C LYS A 562 -34.02 -52.38 44.82
N LYS A 563 -34.94 -52.85 45.67
CA LYS A 563 -34.94 -54.18 46.27
C LYS A 563 -34.88 -55.28 45.21
#